data_AF-A0A966XU11-F1
#
_entry.id   AF-A0A966XU11-F1
#
_cell.length_a   1.000
_cell.length_b   1.000
_cell.length_c   1.000
_cell.angle_alpha   90.00
_cell.angle_beta   90.00
_cell.angle_gamma   90.00
#
_symmetry.space_group_name_H-M   'P 1'
#
loop_
_entity.id
_entity.type
_entity.pdbx_description
1 polymer ?
#
loop_
_entity_poly.entity_id
_entity_poly.type
_entity_poly.pdbx_seq_one_letter_code
_entity_poly.pdbx_strand_id
1 'polypeptide(L)'
;LAQLRARHADQMAERPEVGPGEFKVKANRAGNTEFVDPKLVRGTLIEGSRILPSVPAGTARALLAMFLVSEVHPFTDGNGRLARLVMNAELSVVGACRIIIPTLFREEYLDCLRVLSRSGNPVPFIAAMQKIQGWTAAFDYQSLDGVIEKLKACNAFERSRVQFQLLTP
;
A
#
# COMPACT_ATOMS: atom_id res chain seq x y z
N LEU A 1 0.55 -17.79 2.25
CA LEU A 1 1.87 -17.22 2.65
C LEU A 1 2.95 -17.35 1.58
N ALA A 2 3.08 -18.48 0.89
CA ALA A 2 4.13 -18.70 -0.12
C ALA A 2 4.17 -17.60 -1.21
N GLN A 3 3.03 -17.27 -1.81
CA GLN A 3 2.94 -16.23 -2.83
C GLN A 3 3.38 -14.84 -2.32
N LEU A 4 3.02 -14.48 -1.09
CA LEU A 4 3.42 -13.20 -0.48
C LEU A 4 4.95 -13.13 -0.33
N ARG A 5 5.57 -14.22 0.12
CA ARG A 5 7.03 -14.33 0.25
C ARG A 5 7.74 -14.29 -1.10
N ALA A 6 7.21 -15.00 -2.10
CA ALA A 6 7.76 -14.99 -3.47
C ALA A 6 7.73 -13.58 -4.07
N ARG A 7 6.59 -12.89 -4.00
CA ARG A 7 6.47 -11.49 -4.46
C ARG A 7 7.43 -10.55 -3.75
N HIS A 8 7.63 -10.75 -2.44
CA HIS A 8 8.60 -9.96 -1.69
C HIS A 8 10.04 -10.28 -2.10
N ALA A 9 10.36 -11.56 -2.32
CA ALA A 9 11.68 -11.99 -2.80
C ALA A 9 12.01 -11.34 -4.13
N ASP A 10 11.09 -11.36 -5.09
CA ASP A 10 11.25 -10.71 -6.40
C ASP A 10 11.43 -9.19 -6.24
N GLN A 11 10.59 -8.55 -5.42
CA GLN A 11 10.65 -7.09 -5.20
C GLN A 11 11.99 -6.63 -4.58
N MET A 12 12.61 -7.47 -3.76
CA MET A 12 13.82 -7.13 -3.00
C MET A 12 15.06 -7.92 -3.48
N ALA A 13 15.01 -8.53 -4.66
CA ALA A 13 16.08 -9.42 -5.16
C ALA A 13 17.46 -8.75 -5.16
N GLU A 14 17.53 -7.47 -5.52
CA GLU A 14 18.77 -6.67 -5.55
C GLU A 14 19.21 -6.15 -4.17
N ARG A 15 18.56 -6.59 -3.09
CA ARG A 15 18.86 -6.20 -1.71
C ARG A 15 18.94 -7.41 -0.77
N PRO A 16 19.94 -8.29 -0.96
CA PRO A 16 20.07 -9.52 -0.17
C PRO A 16 20.21 -9.24 1.34
N GLU A 17 20.71 -8.07 1.73
CA GLU A 17 20.93 -7.68 3.13
C GLU A 17 19.64 -7.53 3.95
N VAL A 18 18.47 -7.46 3.29
CA VAL A 18 17.16 -7.37 3.99
C VAL A 18 16.41 -8.71 4.08
N GLY A 19 17.00 -9.81 3.59
CA GLY A 19 16.39 -11.14 3.57
C GLY A 19 15.18 -11.23 2.62
N PRO A 20 15.37 -11.20 1.29
CA PRO A 20 14.26 -11.26 0.34
C PRO A 20 13.38 -12.51 0.53
N GLY A 21 12.13 -12.29 0.94
CA GLY A 21 11.12 -13.34 1.12
C GLY A 21 11.14 -13.97 2.51
N GLU A 22 12.01 -13.50 3.40
CA GLU A 22 12.12 -13.95 4.77
C GLU A 22 11.34 -13.05 5.72
N PHE A 23 10.49 -13.64 6.56
CA PHE A 23 9.81 -12.86 7.58
C PHE A 23 10.79 -12.34 8.62
N LYS A 24 10.49 -11.15 9.16
CA LYS A 24 11.27 -10.51 10.21
C LYS A 24 11.44 -11.46 11.40
N VAL A 25 12.64 -11.44 11.98
CA VAL A 25 12.98 -12.16 13.22
C VAL A 25 13.14 -11.21 14.42
N LYS A 26 13.20 -9.90 14.15
CA LYS A 26 13.24 -8.83 15.15
C LYS A 26 12.00 -7.95 15.00
N ALA A 27 11.52 -7.40 16.11
CA ALA A 27 10.45 -6.42 16.09
C ALA A 27 10.88 -5.21 15.24
N ASN A 28 9.96 -4.69 14.45
CA ASN A 28 10.19 -3.51 13.61
C ASN A 28 9.13 -2.44 13.92
N ARG A 29 9.48 -1.20 13.62
CA ARG A 29 8.66 -0.02 13.86
C ARG A 29 8.78 0.97 12.71
N ALA A 30 7.77 1.80 12.55
CA ALA A 30 7.82 2.97 11.67
C ALA A 30 7.32 4.19 12.46
N GLY A 31 8.21 5.15 12.71
CA GLY A 31 7.95 6.24 13.66
C GLY A 31 7.59 5.66 15.04
N ASN A 32 6.43 6.05 15.57
CA ASN A 32 5.93 5.60 16.87
C ASN A 32 5.01 4.37 16.79
N THR A 33 4.89 3.74 15.62
CA THR A 33 4.08 2.53 15.45
C THR A 33 4.98 1.31 15.53
N GLU A 34 4.75 0.48 16.55
CA GLU A 34 5.31 -0.87 16.64
C GLU A 34 4.35 -1.86 15.97
N PHE A 35 4.91 -2.75 15.15
CA PHE A 35 4.11 -3.71 14.38
C PHE A 35 4.08 -5.08 15.06
N VAL A 36 3.27 -5.99 14.52
CA VAL A 36 3.05 -7.35 15.03
C VAL A 36 4.36 -8.04 15.41
N ASP A 37 4.42 -8.66 16.59
CA ASP A 37 5.58 -9.41 17.06
C ASP A 37 6.02 -10.48 16.03
N PRO A 38 7.33 -10.66 15.78
CA PRO A 38 7.86 -11.66 14.84
C PRO A 38 7.25 -13.06 14.99
N LYS A 39 6.99 -13.51 16.22
CA LYS A 39 6.42 -14.85 16.50
C LYS A 39 4.96 -14.97 16.06
N LEU A 40 4.25 -13.85 15.98
CA LEU A 40 2.83 -13.79 15.62
C LEU A 40 2.60 -13.53 14.13
N VAL A 41 3.59 -13.02 13.38
CA VAL A 41 3.47 -12.65 11.96
C VAL A 41 2.77 -13.70 11.10
N ARG A 42 3.19 -14.97 11.20
CA ARG A 42 2.62 -16.05 10.37
C ARG A 42 1.14 -16.30 10.71
N GLY A 43 0.82 -16.39 12.00
CA GLY A 43 -0.55 -16.61 12.47
C GLY A 43 -1.47 -15.47 12.08
N THR A 44 -1.05 -14.23 12.32
CA THR A 44 -1.84 -13.04 11.97
C THR A 44 -2.10 -12.94 10.47
N LEU A 45 -1.11 -13.23 9.62
CA LEU A 45 -1.33 -13.25 8.16
C LEU A 45 -2.28 -14.37 7.74
N ILE A 46 -2.20 -15.56 8.34
CA ILE A 46 -3.12 -16.66 8.05
C ILE A 46 -4.55 -16.25 8.41
N GLU A 47 -4.79 -15.85 9.65
CA GLU A 47 -6.14 -15.48 10.11
C GLU A 47 -6.67 -14.26 9.35
N GLY A 48 -5.86 -13.22 9.18
CA GLY A 48 -6.25 -12.03 8.41
C GLY A 48 -6.58 -12.36 6.95
N SER A 49 -5.81 -13.26 6.31
CA SER A 49 -6.09 -13.67 4.92
C SER A 49 -7.39 -14.45 4.76
N ARG A 50 -7.86 -15.16 5.80
CA ARG A 50 -9.15 -15.86 5.78
C ARG A 50 -10.35 -14.92 5.75
N ILE A 51 -10.16 -13.66 6.17
CA ILE A 51 -11.21 -12.63 6.15
C ILE A 51 -11.36 -12.03 4.75
N LEU A 52 -10.30 -12.02 3.92
CA LEU A 52 -10.34 -11.38 2.59
C LEU A 52 -11.52 -11.83 1.71
N PRO A 53 -11.85 -13.13 1.60
CA PRO A 53 -12.98 -13.59 0.79
C PRO A 53 -14.36 -13.15 1.31
N SER A 54 -14.48 -12.79 2.59
CA SER A 54 -15.76 -12.30 3.15
C SER A 54 -16.06 -10.85 2.75
N VAL A 55 -15.09 -10.13 2.18
CA VAL A 55 -15.27 -8.78 1.62
C VAL A 55 -15.47 -8.89 0.11
N PRO A 56 -16.43 -8.18 -0.50
CA PRO A 56 -16.63 -8.19 -1.95
C PRO A 56 -15.35 -7.85 -2.73
N ALA A 57 -15.16 -8.51 -3.87
CA ALA A 57 -14.02 -8.24 -4.76
C ALA A 57 -14.03 -6.78 -5.26
N GLY A 58 -12.85 -6.25 -5.59
CA GLY A 58 -12.67 -4.85 -5.98
C GLY A 58 -12.07 -4.00 -4.86
N THR A 59 -12.38 -2.70 -4.86
CA THR A 59 -11.68 -1.71 -4.01
C THR A 59 -11.74 -2.07 -2.52
N ALA A 60 -12.88 -2.52 -2.00
CA ALA A 60 -13.00 -2.86 -0.58
C ALA A 60 -12.01 -3.96 -0.15
N ARG A 61 -11.97 -5.08 -0.87
CA ARG A 61 -11.02 -6.19 -0.59
C ARG A 61 -9.57 -5.76 -0.84
N ALA A 62 -9.31 -4.96 -1.88
CA ALA A 62 -7.98 -4.44 -2.16
C ALA A 62 -7.42 -3.59 -1.00
N LEU A 63 -8.24 -2.71 -0.42
CA LEU A 63 -7.84 -1.89 0.72
C LEU A 63 -7.64 -2.72 1.98
N LEU A 64 -8.47 -3.74 2.22
CA LEU A 64 -8.25 -4.68 3.33
C LEU A 64 -6.95 -5.46 3.17
N ALA A 65 -6.66 -5.95 1.95
CA ALA A 65 -5.42 -6.68 1.66
C ALA A 65 -4.18 -5.78 1.85
N MET A 66 -4.25 -4.52 1.41
CA MET A 66 -3.21 -3.51 1.65
C MET A 66 -2.98 -3.30 3.16
N PHE A 67 -4.07 -3.11 3.91
CA PHE A 67 -4.02 -2.83 5.33
C PHE A 67 -3.41 -4.01 6.08
N LEU A 68 -3.84 -5.24 5.80
CA LEU A 68 -3.31 -6.46 6.43
C LEU A 68 -1.79 -6.56 6.30
N VAL A 69 -1.24 -6.36 5.09
CA VAL A 69 0.21 -6.43 4.88
C VAL A 69 0.94 -5.27 5.57
N SER A 70 0.35 -4.07 5.54
CA SER A 70 0.93 -2.86 6.16
C SER A 70 0.99 -2.96 7.68
N GLU A 71 -0.07 -3.47 8.30
CA GLU A 71 -0.24 -3.57 9.75
C GLU A 71 0.59 -4.71 10.34
N VAL A 72 0.66 -5.86 9.66
CA VAL A 72 1.53 -6.96 10.11
C VAL A 72 3.01 -6.59 9.95
N HIS A 73 3.33 -5.85 8.89
CA HIS A 73 4.68 -5.43 8.55
C HIS A 73 5.68 -6.62 8.57
N PRO A 74 5.41 -7.68 7.78
CA PRO A 74 6.02 -9.00 7.99
C PRO A 74 7.50 -9.13 7.63
N PHE A 75 8.07 -8.19 6.88
CA PHE A 75 9.47 -8.25 6.40
C PHE A 75 10.34 -7.16 7.03
N THR A 76 11.65 -7.27 6.90
CA THR A 76 12.62 -6.28 7.41
C THR A 76 12.49 -4.93 6.72
N ASP A 77 12.26 -4.91 5.40
CA ASP A 77 12.00 -3.74 4.56
C ASP A 77 10.98 -4.14 3.46
N GLY A 78 10.54 -3.22 2.61
CA GLY A 78 9.73 -3.52 1.44
C GLY A 78 8.23 -3.64 1.70
N ASN A 79 7.79 -3.62 2.96
CA ASN A 79 6.40 -3.84 3.36
C ASN A 79 5.41 -2.88 2.69
N GLY A 80 5.70 -1.57 2.70
CA GLY A 80 4.80 -0.59 2.08
C GLY A 80 4.71 -0.74 0.55
N ARG A 81 5.80 -1.15 -0.12
CA ARG A 81 5.81 -1.45 -1.56
C ARG A 81 4.99 -2.71 -1.85
N LEU A 82 5.19 -3.76 -1.05
CA LEU A 82 4.48 -5.03 -1.18
C LEU A 82 2.98 -4.87 -0.90
N ALA A 83 2.60 -4.08 0.11
CA ALA A 83 1.20 -3.81 0.44
C ALA A 83 0.46 -3.15 -0.73
N ARG A 84 1.08 -2.16 -1.40
CA ARG A 84 0.51 -1.54 -2.61
C ARG A 84 0.47 -2.50 -3.79
N LEU A 85 1.45 -3.39 -3.93
CA LEU A 85 1.45 -4.42 -4.96
C LEU A 85 0.31 -5.43 -4.73
N VAL A 86 0.09 -5.86 -3.50
CA VAL A 86 -1.02 -6.75 -3.11
C VAL A 86 -2.38 -6.08 -3.34
N MET A 87 -2.52 -4.81 -2.95
CA MET A 87 -3.71 -4.00 -3.26
C MET A 87 -4.02 -3.97 -4.76
N ASN A 88 -3.01 -3.66 -5.59
CA ASN A 88 -3.20 -3.56 -7.03
C ASN A 88 -3.38 -4.93 -7.70
N ALA A 89 -2.92 -6.02 -7.09
CA ALA A 89 -3.22 -7.38 -7.54
C ALA A 89 -4.72 -7.69 -7.39
N GLU A 90 -5.33 -7.38 -6.24
CA GLU A 90 -6.78 -7.52 -6.04
C GLU A 90 -7.61 -6.70 -7.04
N LEU A 91 -7.18 -5.47 -7.33
CA LEU A 91 -7.85 -4.62 -8.34
C LEU A 91 -7.69 -5.19 -9.76
N SER A 92 -6.50 -5.71 -10.08
CA SER A 92 -6.22 -6.27 -11.42
C SER A 92 -7.06 -7.50 -11.72
N VAL A 93 -7.37 -8.33 -10.71
CA VAL A 93 -8.20 -9.54 -10.87
C VAL A 93 -9.60 -9.21 -11.40
N VAL A 94 -10.14 -8.04 -11.04
CA VAL A 94 -11.49 -7.61 -11.47
C VAL A 94 -11.47 -6.57 -12.58
N GLY A 95 -10.31 -6.30 -13.19
CA GLY A 95 -10.17 -5.29 -14.23
C GLY A 95 -10.40 -3.84 -13.75
N ALA A 96 -10.34 -3.59 -12.44
CA ALA A 96 -10.51 -2.24 -11.89
C ALA A 96 -9.23 -1.41 -12.05
N CYS A 97 -9.40 -0.08 -12.12
CA CYS A 97 -8.28 0.85 -12.14
C CYS A 97 -7.40 0.66 -10.89
N ARG A 98 -6.10 0.52 -11.12
CA ARG A 98 -5.08 0.42 -10.05
C ARG A 98 -4.96 1.76 -9.32
N ILE A 99 -4.47 1.71 -8.10
CA ILE A 99 -4.20 2.91 -7.30
C ILE A 99 -2.70 3.17 -7.30
N ILE A 100 -2.31 4.36 -7.76
CA ILE A 100 -0.95 4.88 -7.68
C ILE A 100 -0.96 5.98 -6.64
N ILE A 101 -0.17 5.82 -5.57
CA ILE A 101 -0.06 6.84 -4.51
C ILE A 101 1.04 7.84 -4.89
N PRO A 102 0.71 9.12 -5.16
CA PRO A 102 1.69 10.16 -5.45
C PRO A 102 2.64 10.41 -4.27
N THR A 103 3.85 10.87 -4.56
CA THR A 103 4.82 11.28 -3.52
C THR A 103 4.23 12.35 -2.60
N LEU A 104 3.52 13.33 -3.18
CA LEU A 104 2.92 14.42 -2.42
C LEU A 104 1.78 13.96 -1.49
N PHE A 105 1.07 12.88 -1.85
CA PHE A 105 -0.01 12.30 -1.05
C PHE A 105 0.49 11.28 -0.01
N ARG A 106 1.78 10.97 -0.03
CA ARG A 106 2.35 9.85 0.73
C ARG A 106 2.17 10.02 2.25
N GLU A 107 2.18 11.24 2.75
CA GLU A 107 1.97 11.52 4.18
C GLU A 107 0.49 11.36 4.56
N GLU A 108 -0.42 11.87 3.74
CA GLU A 108 -1.86 11.84 4.01
C GLU A 108 -2.40 10.41 4.14
N TYR A 109 -2.02 9.50 3.23
CA TYR A 109 -2.46 8.10 3.37
C TYR A 109 -1.85 7.42 4.61
N LEU A 110 -0.62 7.77 5.01
CA LEU A 110 -0.02 7.22 6.22
C LEU A 110 -0.73 7.73 7.47
N ASP A 111 -1.16 8.98 7.49
CA ASP A 111 -1.95 9.55 8.59
C ASP A 111 -3.26 8.80 8.73
N CYS A 112 -3.95 8.53 7.62
CA CYS A 112 -5.17 7.74 7.63
C CYS A 112 -4.94 6.30 8.12
N LEU A 113 -3.85 5.64 7.70
CA LEU A 113 -3.49 4.33 8.23
C LEU A 113 -3.24 4.38 9.74
N ARG A 114 -2.52 5.40 10.23
CA ARG A 114 -2.28 5.58 11.67
C ARG A 114 -3.57 5.74 12.46
N VAL A 115 -4.55 6.47 11.91
CA VAL A 115 -5.88 6.59 12.53
C VAL A 115 -6.56 5.22 12.59
N LEU A 116 -6.58 4.48 11.48
CA LEU A 116 -7.15 3.14 11.45
C LEU A 116 -6.49 2.19 12.47
N SER A 117 -5.16 2.10 12.51
CA SER A 117 -4.46 1.21 13.44
C SER A 117 -4.68 1.56 14.91
N ARG A 118 -4.77 2.86 15.25
CA ARG A 118 -4.82 3.30 16.66
C ARG A 118 -6.23 3.41 17.23
N SER A 119 -7.21 3.80 16.42
CA SER A 119 -8.58 4.02 16.89
C SER A 119 -9.60 3.08 16.24
N GLY A 120 -9.18 2.21 15.33
CA GLY A 120 -10.08 1.32 14.60
C GLY A 120 -11.02 2.06 13.64
N ASN A 121 -10.76 3.35 13.34
CA ASN A 121 -11.60 4.14 12.45
C ASN A 121 -11.11 4.03 10.98
N PRO A 122 -11.84 3.32 10.10
CA PRO A 122 -11.41 3.12 8.72
C PRO A 122 -11.81 4.26 7.78
N VAL A 123 -12.71 5.16 8.21
CA VAL A 123 -13.36 6.14 7.33
C VAL A 123 -12.35 7.05 6.62
N PRO A 124 -11.34 7.65 7.30
CA PRO A 124 -10.38 8.50 6.62
C PRO A 124 -9.55 7.73 5.58
N PHE A 125 -9.16 6.49 5.89
CA PHE A 125 -8.36 5.66 4.99
C PHE A 125 -9.12 5.28 3.73
N ILE A 126 -10.37 4.83 3.87
CA ILE A 126 -11.22 4.47 2.73
C ILE A 126 -11.43 5.69 1.84
N ALA A 127 -11.82 6.83 2.42
CA ALA A 127 -12.08 8.06 1.66
C ALA A 127 -10.83 8.55 0.90
N ALA A 128 -9.67 8.60 1.58
CA ALA A 128 -8.39 8.98 0.99
C ALA A 128 -8.01 8.08 -0.19
N MET A 129 -8.13 6.76 -0.02
CA MET A 129 -7.74 5.80 -1.04
C MET A 129 -8.71 5.78 -2.24
N GLN A 130 -10.02 5.98 -2.02
CA GLN A 130 -10.99 6.13 -3.10
C GLN A 130 -10.75 7.41 -3.90
N LYS A 131 -10.44 8.53 -3.23
CA LYS A 131 -10.03 9.78 -3.90
C LYS A 131 -8.82 9.54 -4.80
N ILE A 132 -7.78 8.86 -4.31
CA ILE A 132 -6.58 8.58 -5.10
C ILE A 132 -6.81 7.55 -6.21
N GLN A 133 -7.74 6.60 -6.02
CA GLN A 133 -8.17 5.72 -7.09
C GLN A 133 -8.82 6.52 -8.23
N GLY A 134 -9.75 7.42 -7.91
CA GLY A 134 -10.37 8.31 -8.89
C GLY A 134 -9.35 9.21 -9.58
N TRP A 135 -8.41 9.78 -8.83
CA TRP A 135 -7.30 10.57 -9.38
C TRP A 135 -6.41 9.77 -10.33
N THR A 136 -6.09 8.51 -9.98
CA THR A 136 -5.32 7.61 -10.85
C THR A 136 -6.10 7.30 -12.13
N ALA A 137 -7.41 7.07 -12.03
CA ALA A 137 -8.27 6.75 -13.17
C ALA A 137 -8.46 7.91 -14.16
N ALA A 138 -8.18 9.16 -13.76
CA ALA A 138 -8.37 10.34 -14.60
C ALA A 138 -7.26 10.54 -15.65
N PHE A 139 -6.15 9.81 -15.57
CA PHE A 139 -5.06 9.93 -16.54
C PHE A 139 -5.33 9.10 -17.81
N ASP A 140 -4.89 9.64 -18.94
CA ASP A 140 -4.76 8.89 -20.18
C ASP A 140 -3.39 8.20 -20.22
N TYR A 141 -3.40 6.88 -20.25
CA TYR A 141 -2.19 6.04 -20.21
C TYR A 141 -1.67 5.59 -21.59
N GLN A 142 -2.17 6.15 -22.69
CA GLN A 142 -1.71 5.80 -24.05
C GLN A 142 -0.25 6.22 -24.34
N SER A 143 0.25 7.25 -23.64
CA SER A 143 1.63 7.73 -23.77
C SER A 143 2.30 7.86 -22.42
N LEU A 144 3.42 7.16 -22.23
CA LEU A 144 4.19 7.22 -20.98
C LEU A 144 4.71 8.63 -20.71
N ASP A 145 5.31 9.27 -21.71
CA ASP A 145 5.82 10.65 -21.58
C ASP A 145 4.68 11.62 -21.30
N GLY A 146 3.54 11.45 -21.99
CA GLY A 146 2.34 12.26 -21.75
C GLY A 146 1.80 12.13 -20.32
N VAL A 147 1.75 10.91 -19.78
CA VAL A 147 1.38 10.66 -18.37
C VAL A 147 2.37 11.32 -17.43
N ILE A 148 3.68 11.17 -17.66
CA ILE A 148 4.71 11.74 -16.79
C ILE A 148 4.60 13.26 -16.74
N GLU A 149 4.40 13.92 -17.89
CA GLU A 149 4.22 15.37 -17.93
C GLU A 149 2.95 15.82 -17.20
N LYS A 150 1.82 15.11 -17.37
CA LYS A 150 0.60 15.40 -16.60
C LYS A 150 0.79 15.17 -15.10
N LEU A 151 1.51 14.12 -14.70
CA LEU A 151 1.82 13.84 -13.28
C LEU A 151 2.66 14.97 -12.67
N LYS A 152 3.65 15.50 -13.40
CA LYS A 152 4.42 16.68 -12.98
C LYS A 152 3.53 17.90 -12.83
N ALA A 153 2.68 18.19 -13.82
CA ALA A 153 1.72 19.29 -13.77
C ALA A 153 0.74 19.19 -12.58
N CYS A 154 0.47 17.97 -12.11
CA CYS A 154 -0.33 17.71 -10.91
C CYS A 154 0.43 17.81 -9.58
N ASN A 155 1.72 18.17 -9.61
CA ASN A 155 2.64 18.12 -8.46
C ASN A 155 2.81 16.71 -7.85
N ALA A 156 2.55 15.64 -8.60
CA ALA A 156 2.50 14.28 -8.07
C ALA A 156 3.84 13.81 -7.46
N PHE A 157 4.95 14.34 -7.95
CA PHE A 157 6.31 13.99 -7.51
C PHE A 157 6.84 14.87 -6.39
N GLU A 158 6.13 15.95 -6.04
CA GLU A 158 6.54 16.87 -4.99
C GLU A 158 6.48 16.23 -3.60
N ARG A 159 7.23 16.78 -2.65
CA ARG A 159 7.31 16.27 -1.27
C ARG A 159 6.70 17.20 -0.23
N SER A 160 6.69 18.51 -0.48
CA SER A 160 6.27 19.51 0.50
C SER A 160 4.80 19.88 0.32
N ARG A 161 3.94 19.40 1.21
CA ARG A 161 2.50 19.76 1.25
C ARG A 161 2.23 21.18 1.71
N VAL A 162 3.23 21.86 2.27
CA VAL A 162 3.16 23.29 2.62
C VAL A 162 3.31 24.16 1.37
N GLN A 163 4.11 23.71 0.41
CA GLN A 163 4.39 24.45 -0.83
C GLN A 163 3.48 24.05 -1.98
N PHE A 164 3.06 22.79 -2.04
CA PHE A 164 2.31 22.23 -3.15
C PHE A 164 1.02 21.56 -2.70
N GLN A 165 0.03 21.59 -3.60
CA GLN A 165 -1.19 20.80 -3.49
C GLN A 165 -1.24 19.80 -4.64
N LEU A 166 -1.77 18.61 -4.38
CA LEU A 166 -2.02 17.62 -5.42
C LEU A 166 -3.18 18.10 -6.28
N LEU A 167 -2.91 18.42 -7.55
CA LEU A 167 -3.93 18.89 -8.49
C LEU A 167 -4.55 17.71 -9.25
N THR A 168 -5.73 17.92 -9.81
CA THR A 168 -6.41 16.94 -10.66
C THR A 168 -5.96 17.06 -12.12
N PRO A 169 -5.85 15.94 -12.87
CA PRO A 169 -5.40 15.94 -14.26
C PRO A 169 -6.44 16.51 -15.25
#